data_AF-X0JML2-F1
#
_entry.id   AF-X0JML2-F1
#
_cell.length_a   1.000
_cell.length_b   1.000
_cell.length_c   1.000
_cell.angle_alpha   90.00
_cell.angle_beta   90.00
_cell.angle_gamma   90.00
#
_symmetry.space_group_name_H-M   'P 1'
#
loop_
_entity.id
_entity.type
_entity.pdbx_description
1 polymer ?
#
loop_
_entity_poly.entity_id
_entity_poly.type
_entity_poly.pdbx_seq_one_letter_code
_entity_poly.pdbx_strand_id
1 'polypeptide(L)' 'MPLVNAKNPVPQNQRFYQNAYKNHTRLWKIGPRSRILMTPYLILLWGTLGGK' A
#
# COMPACT_ATOMS: atom_id res chain seq x y z
N MET A 1 16.46 -19.45 -19.03
CA MET A 1 16.92 -18.08 -18.72
C MET A 1 15.67 -17.22 -18.50
N PRO A 2 15.56 -16.42 -17.42
CA PRO A 2 14.44 -15.49 -17.30
C PRO A 2 14.42 -14.58 -18.53
N LEU A 3 13.23 -14.35 -19.10
CA LEU A 3 13.02 -13.60 -20.35
C LEU A 3 13.55 -12.15 -20.31
N VAL A 4 13.87 -11.63 -19.12
CA VAL A 4 14.42 -10.29 -18.89
C VAL A 4 15.45 -10.36 -17.75
N ASN A 5 16.67 -9.86 -17.97
CA ASN A 5 17.66 -9.63 -16.90
C ASN A 5 17.33 -8.33 -16.16
N ALA A 6 16.24 -8.34 -15.40
CA ALA A 6 15.84 -7.22 -14.53
C ALA A 6 16.28 -7.51 -13.09
N LYS A 7 16.78 -6.48 -12.40
CA LYS A 7 17.10 -6.59 -10.97
C LYS A 7 15.84 -6.94 -10.18
N ASN A 8 15.92 -7.96 -9.33
CA ASN A 8 14.80 -8.34 -8.46
C ASN A 8 14.53 -7.26 -7.40
N PRO A 9 13.35 -6.59 -7.39
CA PRO A 9 13.02 -5.56 -6.42
C PRO A 9 12.44 -6.12 -5.12
N VAL A 10 12.12 -7.42 -5.05
CA VAL A 10 11.44 -8.05 -3.91
C VAL A 10 12.15 -7.79 -2.57
N PRO A 11 13.48 -7.94 -2.43
CA PRO A 11 14.14 -7.70 -1.16
C PRO A 11 14.06 -6.24 -0.69
N GLN A 12 14.04 -5.28 -1.64
CA GLN A 12 13.92 -3.86 -1.32
C GLN A 12 12.51 -3.54 -0.80
N ASN A 13 11.49 -4.07 -1.47
CA ASN A 13 10.11 -3.95 -1.03
C ASN A 13 9.89 -4.62 0.33
N GLN A 14 10.43 -5.82 0.54
CA GLN A 14 10.33 -6.52 1.83
C GLN A 14 10.92 -5.69 2.98
N ARG A 15 12.11 -5.10 2.81
CA ARG A 15 12.71 -4.23 3.83
C ARG A 15 11.85 -2.99 4.10
N PHE A 16 11.31 -2.36 3.06
CA PHE A 16 10.43 -1.20 3.17
C PHE A 16 9.17 -1.53 3.99
N TYR A 17 8.45 -2.60 3.63
CA TYR A 17 7.24 -3.03 4.32
C TYR A 17 7.53 -3.51 5.75
N GLN A 18 8.62 -4.25 5.96
CA GLN A 18 9.02 -4.72 7.30
C GLN A 18 9.40 -3.57 8.22
N ASN A 19 10.12 -2.55 7.74
CA ASN A 19 10.47 -1.38 8.55
C ASN A 19 9.22 -0.59 8.95
N ALA A 20 8.30 -0.37 8.02
CA ALA A 20 7.05 0.30 8.31
C ALA A 20 6.13 -0.52 9.24
N TYR A 21 6.14 -1.85 9.12
CA TYR A 21 5.44 -2.75 10.04
C TYR A 21 6.02 -2.71 11.47
N LYS A 22 7.35 -2.64 11.60
CA LYS A 22 8.03 -2.42 12.91
C LYS A 22 7.61 -1.11 13.56
N ASN A 23 7.34 -0.07 12.76
CA ASN A 23 6.79 1.20 13.23
C ASN A 23 5.27 1.14 13.48
N HIS A 24 4.68 -0.05 13.58
CA HIS A 24 3.25 -0.30 13.80
C HIS A 24 2.31 0.41 12.83
N THR A 25 2.78 0.72 11.61
CA THR A 25 1.91 1.27 10.57
C THR A 25 1.09 0.15 9.94
N ARG A 26 -0.20 0.41 9.70
CA ARG A 26 -1.11 -0.56 9.07
C ARG A 26 -0.65 -0.85 7.64
N LEU A 27 -0.65 -2.13 7.23
CA LEU A 27 -0.24 -2.57 5.89
C LEU A 27 -0.86 -1.74 4.76
N TRP A 28 -2.16 -1.47 4.86
CA TRP A 28 -2.90 -0.68 3.88
C TRP A 28 -2.54 0.80 3.86
N LYS A 29 -1.71 1.32 4.80
CA LYS A 29 -1.20 2.70 4.89
C LYS A 29 0.28 2.86 4.50
N ILE A 30 1.02 1.76 4.34
CA ILE A 30 2.49 1.78 4.18
C ILE A 30 2.93 2.28 2.81
N GLY A 31 2.23 1.88 1.75
CA GLY A 31 2.63 2.18 0.39
C GLY A 31 2.51 3.68 0.05
N PRO A 32 3.39 4.26 -0.77
CA PRO A 32 3.32 5.68 -1.14
C PRO A 32 2.01 6.03 -1.88
N ARG A 33 1.45 5.07 -2.62
CA ARG A 33 0.17 5.21 -3.33
C ARG A 33 -1.04 4.90 -2.46
N SER A 34 -0.84 4.36 -1.25
CA SER A 34 -1.93 4.00 -0.36
C SER A 34 -2.88 5.17 -0.13
N ARG A 35 -2.34 6.36 0.17
CA ARG A 35 -3.16 7.55 0.45
C ARG A 35 -4.08 7.88 -0.72
N ILE A 36 -3.56 7.90 -1.95
CA ILE A 36 -4.34 8.23 -3.14
C ILE A 36 -5.41 7.18 -3.44
N LEU A 37 -5.15 5.89 -3.16
CA LEU A 37 -6.12 4.83 -3.37
C LEU A 37 -7.17 4.74 -2.26
N MET A 38 -6.75 4.96 -1.01
CA MET A 38 -7.60 4.83 0.18
C MET A 38 -8.49 6.05 0.38
N THR A 39 -8.03 7.26 0.04
CA THR A 39 -8.85 8.49 0.20
C THR A 39 -10.19 8.42 -0.57
N PRO A 40 -10.23 8.15 -1.89
CA PRO A 40 -11.50 8.03 -2.60
C PRO A 40 -12.33 6.84 -2.14
N TYR A 41 -11.69 5.69 -1.81
CA TYR A 41 -12.38 4.53 -1.26
C TYR A 41 -13.11 4.87 0.05
N LEU A 42 -12.45 5.58 0.96
CA LEU A 42 -13.04 5.99 2.24
C LEU A 42 -14.13 7.04 2.07
N ILE A 43 -13.97 7.98 1.13
CA ILE A 43 -15.00 8.98 0.81
C ILE A 43 -16.26 8.31 0.26
N LEU A 44 -16.12 7.36 -0.68
CA LEU A 44 -17.25 6.62 -1.21
C LEU A 44 -17.90 5.74 -0.14
N LEU A 45 -17.10 5.01 0.63
CA LEU A 45 -17.60 4.13 1.69
C LEU A 45 -18.42 4.92 2.72
N TRP A 46 -17.87 6.00 3.27
CA TRP A 46 -18.57 6.80 4.29
C TRP A 46 -19.62 7.75 3.70
N GLY A 47 -19.42 8.25 2.49
CA GLY A 47 -20.40 9.07 1.77
C GLY A 47 -21.65 8.29 1.39
N THR A 48 -21.53 7.00 1.07
CA THR A 48 -22.69 6.12 0.80
C THR A 48 -23.33 5.56 2.08
N LEU A 49 -22.56 5.38 3.15
CA LEU A 49 -23.08 4.95 4.45
C LEU A 49 -23.78 6.07 5.23
N GLY A 50 -23.29 7.31 5.14
CA GLY A 50 -23.87 8.49 5.81
C GLY A 50 -24.96 9.21 5.01
N GLY A 51 -25.13 8.88 3.73
CA GLY A 51 -26.23 9.35 2.88
C GLY A 51 -27.53 8.56 3.05
N LYS A 52 -27.77 7.99 4.24
CA LYS A 52 -29.04 7.40 4.65
C LYS A 52 -29.67 8.24 5.74
#